data_AF-A0A8C0DCC8-F1
#
_entry.id   AF-A0A8C0DCC8-F1
#
_cell.length_a   1.000
_cell.length_b   1.000
_cell.length_c   1.000
_cell.angle_alpha   90.00
_cell.angle_beta   90.00
_cell.angle_gamma   90.00
#
_symmetry.space_group_name_H-M   'P 1'
#
loop_
_entity.id
_entity.type
_entity.pdbx_description
1 polymer ?
#
loop_
_entity_poly.entity_id
_entity_poly.type
_entity_poly.pdbx_seq_one_letter_code
_entity_poly.pdbx_strand_id
1 'polypeptide(L)'
;MFHVSFRYIFGIPPLILVLLPVASFDCDIEGKDGGAYQNVLMVNINDLDSMIDFDSNCLNNEPNFFKKHSCDDNKEASFLYRAARKLKQFLKMNISDDFNLHLSTVSQGTLTLLNCTSKEENKSLKEQKKQNDLCFLKILLQKIKTCWNKILRGAKEH
;
A
#
# COMPACT_ATOMS: atom_id res chain seq x y z
N MET A 1 -14.29 -35.03 -39.05
CA MET A 1 -14.41 -34.29 -40.34
C MET A 1 -15.28 -33.08 -40.07
N PHE A 2 -14.69 -31.88 -40.14
CA PHE A 2 -15.28 -30.62 -39.70
C PHE A 2 -16.32 -30.10 -40.69
N HIS A 3 -17.53 -29.82 -40.22
CA HIS A 3 -18.34 -28.71 -40.74
C HIS A 3 -19.51 -28.41 -39.78
N VAL A 4 -19.32 -27.49 -38.85
CA VAL A 4 -20.45 -26.84 -38.16
C VAL A 4 -20.32 -25.35 -38.44
N SER A 5 -20.86 -24.94 -39.59
CA SER A 5 -21.08 -23.53 -39.89
C SER A 5 -22.15 -23.00 -38.93
N PHE A 6 -21.75 -22.21 -37.95
CA PHE A 6 -22.68 -21.36 -37.21
C PHE A 6 -23.14 -20.23 -38.14
N ARG A 7 -24.31 -20.41 -38.76
CA ARG A 7 -25.04 -19.32 -39.41
C ARG A 7 -25.63 -18.43 -38.32
N TYR A 8 -25.03 -17.25 -38.18
CA TYR A 8 -25.47 -16.13 -37.35
C TYR A 8 -26.78 -15.58 -37.92
N ILE A 9 -27.94 -15.94 -37.33
CA ILE A 9 -29.27 -15.57 -37.84
C ILE A 9 -30.02 -14.54 -36.97
N PHE A 10 -29.51 -14.13 -35.80
CA PHE A 10 -30.21 -13.11 -35.01
C PHE A 10 -29.29 -11.95 -34.62
N GLY A 11 -29.55 -10.81 -35.23
CA GLY A 11 -28.99 -9.51 -34.92
C GLY A 11 -29.39 -9.02 -33.53
N ILE A 12 -28.61 -9.40 -32.53
CA ILE A 12 -28.58 -8.72 -31.24
C ILE A 12 -27.17 -8.18 -31.08
N PRO A 13 -26.95 -6.85 -31.02
CA PRO A 13 -25.64 -6.32 -30.69
C PRO A 13 -25.26 -6.87 -29.31
N PRO A 14 -24.05 -7.42 -29.10
CA PRO A 14 -23.63 -7.84 -27.78
C PRO A 14 -23.34 -6.59 -26.95
N LEU A 15 -24.38 -5.89 -26.52
CA LEU A 15 -24.36 -5.03 -25.34
C LEU A 15 -24.35 -5.93 -24.10
N ILE A 16 -23.43 -6.89 -24.08
CA ILE A 16 -22.98 -7.45 -22.83
C ILE A 16 -22.04 -6.39 -22.28
N LEU A 17 -22.62 -5.40 -21.60
CA LEU A 17 -21.97 -4.78 -20.46
C LEU A 17 -21.70 -5.93 -19.50
N VAL A 18 -20.61 -6.66 -19.76
CA VAL A 18 -19.98 -7.52 -18.77
C VAL A 18 -19.60 -6.50 -17.72
N LEU A 19 -20.46 -6.34 -16.72
CA LEU A 19 -20.05 -5.96 -15.39
C LEU A 19 -19.13 -7.09 -14.95
N LEU A 20 -17.91 -7.08 -15.50
CA LEU A 20 -16.77 -7.64 -14.82
C LEU A 20 -16.93 -7.02 -13.44
N PRO A 21 -17.01 -7.83 -12.36
CA PRO A 21 -16.83 -7.24 -11.06
C PRO A 21 -15.55 -6.45 -11.20
N VAL A 22 -15.67 -5.11 -11.18
CA VAL A 22 -14.54 -4.24 -10.95
C VAL A 22 -14.04 -4.85 -9.66
N ALA A 23 -12.93 -5.58 -9.76
CA ALA A 23 -12.32 -6.21 -8.62
C ALA A 23 -11.76 -5.04 -7.81
N SER A 24 -12.66 -4.32 -7.14
CA SER A 24 -12.32 -3.39 -6.10
C SER A 24 -11.61 -4.24 -5.08
N PHE A 25 -10.36 -3.88 -4.86
CA PHE A 25 -9.62 -4.40 -3.74
C PHE A 25 -10.20 -3.66 -2.53
N ASP A 26 -11.25 -4.24 -1.98
CA ASP A 26 -11.91 -3.68 -0.81
C ASP A 26 -11.07 -4.04 0.41
N CYS A 27 -10.50 -3.00 1.00
CA CYS A 27 -9.81 -3.04 2.28
C CYS A 27 -10.59 -2.16 3.24
N ASP A 28 -10.88 -2.71 4.39
CA ASP A 28 -11.48 -1.99 5.50
C ASP A 28 -10.47 -1.86 6.64
N ILE A 29 -10.60 -0.79 7.42
CA ILE A 29 -9.78 -0.57 8.61
C ILE A 29 -10.51 -1.18 9.79
N GLU A 30 -9.92 -2.19 10.39
CA GLU A 30 -10.44 -2.86 11.57
C GLU A 30 -10.00 -2.11 12.83
N GLY A 31 -10.93 -1.85 13.75
CA GLY A 31 -10.65 -1.06 14.96
C GLY A 31 -10.53 0.44 14.69
N LYS A 32 -11.68 1.13 14.57
CA LYS A 32 -11.76 2.59 14.37
C LYS A 32 -11.28 3.45 15.56
N ASP A 33 -10.89 2.86 16.69
CA ASP A 33 -10.49 3.62 17.89
C ASP A 33 -9.14 4.34 17.74
N GLY A 34 -8.33 3.95 16.73
CA GLY A 34 -7.06 4.59 16.42
C GLY A 34 -5.95 4.42 17.48
N GLY A 35 -6.23 3.76 18.61
CA GLY A 35 -5.32 3.60 19.74
C GLY A 35 -4.11 2.74 19.41
N ALA A 36 -4.33 1.65 18.67
CA ALA A 36 -3.23 0.79 18.19
C ALA A 36 -2.27 1.55 17.26
N TYR A 37 -2.78 2.45 16.42
CA TYR A 37 -1.94 3.29 15.59
C TYR A 37 -1.18 4.34 16.43
N GLN A 38 -1.86 5.09 17.30
CA GLN A 38 -1.22 6.16 18.08
C GLN A 38 -0.15 5.64 19.05
N ASN A 39 -0.45 4.55 19.75
CA ASN A 39 0.42 4.06 20.84
C ASN A 39 1.57 3.18 20.33
N VAL A 40 1.40 2.51 19.17
CA VAL A 40 2.40 1.55 18.66
C VAL A 40 2.95 2.02 17.32
N LEU A 41 2.12 2.15 16.30
CA LEU A 41 2.63 2.42 14.94
C LEU A 41 3.27 3.80 14.80
N MET A 42 2.68 4.84 15.39
CA MET A 42 3.20 6.21 15.28
C MET A 42 4.57 6.36 15.95
N VAL A 43 4.76 5.75 17.11
CA VAL A 43 6.04 5.76 17.85
C VAL A 43 7.13 5.12 16.98
N ASN A 44 6.88 3.91 16.48
CA ASN A 44 7.84 3.20 15.63
C ASN A 44 8.14 3.95 14.31
N ILE A 45 7.16 4.66 13.73
CA ILE A 45 7.38 5.48 12.53
C ILE A 45 8.28 6.68 12.84
N ASN A 46 8.11 7.33 14.00
CA ASN A 46 8.95 8.46 14.40
C ASN A 46 10.39 8.00 14.69
N ASP A 47 10.56 6.85 15.33
CA ASP A 47 11.88 6.27 15.58
C ASP A 47 12.58 5.96 14.24
N LEU A 48 11.88 5.34 13.29
CA LEU A 48 12.39 5.10 11.93
C LEU A 48 12.78 6.40 11.20
N ASP A 49 11.99 7.46 11.33
CA ASP A 49 12.27 8.74 10.68
C ASP A 49 13.56 9.36 11.24
N SER A 50 13.79 9.24 12.56
CA SER A 50 15.02 9.70 13.21
C SER A 50 16.26 8.90 12.79
N MET A 51 16.11 7.62 12.47
CA MET A 51 17.19 6.76 11.99
C MET A 51 17.53 6.98 10.51
N ILE A 52 16.58 7.54 9.73
CA ILE A 52 16.73 7.83 8.29
C ILE A 52 17.30 9.25 8.07
N ASP A 53 17.85 9.88 9.10
CA ASP A 53 18.50 11.20 9.02
C ASP A 53 19.95 11.12 8.50
N PHE A 54 20.11 10.52 7.33
CA PHE A 54 21.33 10.70 6.55
C PHE A 54 21.10 11.81 5.51
N ASP A 55 22.13 12.63 5.33
CA ASP A 55 22.39 13.65 4.29
C ASP A 55 22.27 13.09 2.85
N SER A 56 21.22 12.35 2.56
CA SER A 56 20.96 11.81 1.24
C SER A 56 20.32 12.89 0.40
N ASN A 57 21.07 13.37 -0.61
CA ASN A 57 20.56 14.16 -1.73
C ASN A 57 19.51 13.35 -2.50
N CYS A 58 18.31 13.20 -1.95
CA CYS A 58 17.20 12.54 -2.61
C CYS A 58 16.72 13.41 -3.77
N LEU A 59 16.55 12.81 -4.94
CA LEU A 59 15.93 13.50 -6.06
C LEU A 59 14.47 13.79 -5.71
N ASN A 60 14.02 15.04 -5.93
CA ASN A 60 12.65 15.49 -5.66
C ASN A 60 11.58 14.87 -6.59
N ASN A 61 11.96 13.90 -7.42
CA ASN A 61 11.04 13.29 -8.38
C ASN A 61 10.11 12.31 -7.65
N GLU A 62 8.81 12.51 -7.77
CA GLU A 62 7.84 11.62 -7.13
C GLU A 62 7.93 10.19 -7.72
N PRO A 63 8.21 9.17 -6.89
CA PRO A 63 8.28 7.80 -7.35
C PRO A 63 6.96 7.31 -7.96
N ASN A 64 7.04 6.53 -9.05
CA ASN A 64 5.86 6.00 -9.76
C ASN A 64 4.89 5.22 -8.86
N PHE A 65 5.38 4.66 -7.75
CA PHE A 65 4.53 4.00 -6.76
C PHE A 65 3.44 4.94 -6.22
N PHE A 66 3.81 6.17 -5.85
CA PHE A 66 2.87 7.12 -5.25
C PHE A 66 1.91 7.73 -6.28
N LYS A 67 2.36 7.88 -7.53
CA LYS A 67 1.49 8.24 -8.65
C LYS A 67 0.40 7.20 -8.91
N LYS A 68 0.74 5.91 -8.73
CA LYS A 68 -0.20 4.79 -8.93
C LYS A 68 -1.05 4.50 -7.70
N HIS A 69 -0.51 4.77 -6.51
CA HIS A 69 -1.11 4.44 -5.22
C HIS A 69 -1.06 5.67 -4.32
N SER A 70 -2.18 6.38 -4.27
CA SER A 70 -2.42 7.57 -3.47
C SER A 70 -3.29 7.25 -2.24
N CYS A 71 -3.11 8.03 -1.17
CA CYS A 71 -3.99 8.03 0.00
C CYS A 71 -5.17 9.00 -0.22
N ASP A 72 -6.02 8.68 -1.19
CA ASP A 72 -7.24 9.43 -1.49
C ASP A 72 -8.40 8.97 -0.61
N ASP A 73 -9.47 9.77 -0.55
CA ASP A 73 -10.70 9.42 0.16
C ASP A 73 -11.25 8.06 -0.34
N ASN A 74 -11.58 7.17 0.60
CA ASN A 74 -12.03 5.79 0.36
C ASN A 74 -10.96 4.84 -0.22
N LYS A 75 -9.71 5.28 -0.31
CA LYS A 75 -8.58 4.45 -0.77
C LYS A 75 -7.45 4.37 0.25
N GLU A 76 -7.63 4.93 1.45
CA GLU A 76 -6.62 4.96 2.50
C GLU A 76 -6.20 3.55 2.91
N ALA A 77 -7.17 2.66 3.17
CA ALA A 77 -6.93 1.28 3.55
C ALA A 77 -6.16 0.50 2.46
N SER A 78 -6.59 0.65 1.21
CA SER A 78 -5.91 0.11 0.02
C SER A 78 -4.48 0.61 -0.13
N PHE A 79 -4.24 1.90 0.11
CA PHE A 79 -2.91 2.50 0.09
C PHE A 79 -2.03 1.94 1.20
N LEU A 80 -2.51 1.96 2.45
CA LEU A 80 -1.78 1.48 3.61
C LEU A 80 -1.42 0.00 3.48
N TYR A 81 -2.32 -0.83 2.96
CA TYR A 81 -2.04 -2.24 2.70
C TYR A 81 -0.88 -2.42 1.71
N ARG A 82 -0.91 -1.71 0.58
CA ARG A 82 0.16 -1.77 -0.44
C ARG A 82 1.48 -1.22 0.10
N ALA A 83 1.41 -0.14 0.86
CA ALA A 83 2.57 0.49 1.48
C ALA A 83 3.22 -0.45 2.52
N ALA A 84 2.43 -1.09 3.38
CA ALA A 84 2.91 -2.05 4.36
C ALA A 84 3.55 -3.30 3.71
N ARG A 85 2.95 -3.82 2.62
CA ARG A 85 3.59 -4.89 1.83
C ARG A 85 4.90 -4.43 1.20
N LYS A 86 5.03 -3.16 0.83
CA LYS A 86 6.29 -2.59 0.34
C LYS A 86 7.32 -2.47 1.46
N LEU A 87 6.95 -2.02 2.65
CA LEU A 87 7.84 -1.98 3.82
C LEU A 87 8.45 -3.36 4.12
N LYS A 88 7.65 -4.43 4.03
CA LYS A 88 8.14 -5.82 4.21
C LYS A 88 9.24 -6.20 3.20
N GLN A 89 9.31 -5.55 2.03
CA GLN A 89 10.36 -5.79 1.03
C GLN A 89 11.69 -5.13 1.44
N PHE A 90 11.63 -4.01 2.17
CA PHE A 90 12.81 -3.30 2.67
C PHE A 90 13.51 -4.04 3.82
N LEU A 91 12.80 -4.89 4.57
CA LEU A 91 13.40 -5.76 5.58
C LEU A 91 14.50 -6.68 5.02
N LYS A 92 14.50 -6.94 3.70
CA LYS A 92 15.55 -7.75 3.05
C LYS A 92 16.88 -7.02 2.86
N MET A 93 16.91 -5.70 3.10
CA MET A 93 18.11 -4.88 2.87
C MET A 93 19.10 -4.89 4.05
N ASN A 94 18.72 -5.47 5.20
CA ASN A 94 19.52 -5.60 6.43
C ASN A 94 20.36 -4.34 6.76
N ILE A 95 19.67 -3.27 7.18
CA ILE A 95 20.33 -2.00 7.53
C ILE A 95 20.87 -2.04 8.97
N SER A 96 20.01 -2.35 9.94
CA SER A 96 20.33 -2.56 11.36
C SER A 96 19.22 -3.40 11.99
N ASP A 97 19.51 -4.18 13.03
CA ASP A 97 18.52 -5.03 13.70
C ASP A 97 17.38 -4.21 14.31
N ASP A 98 17.71 -3.07 14.92
CA ASP A 98 16.75 -2.14 15.52
C ASP A 98 15.86 -1.48 14.45
N PHE A 99 16.47 -1.02 13.35
CA PHE A 99 15.75 -0.51 12.18
C PHE A 99 14.77 -1.55 11.62
N ASN A 100 15.24 -2.79 11.46
CA ASN A 100 14.44 -3.89 10.94
C ASN A 100 13.28 -4.24 11.90
N LEU A 101 13.50 -4.18 13.22
CA LEU A 101 12.48 -4.43 14.23
C LEU A 101 11.35 -3.39 14.13
N HIS A 102 11.69 -2.10 14.12
CA HIS A 102 10.70 -1.03 13.97
C HIS A 102 9.95 -1.13 12.63
N LEU A 103 10.67 -1.37 11.53
CA LEU A 103 10.08 -1.51 10.20
C LEU A 103 9.13 -2.71 10.11
N SER A 104 9.51 -3.84 10.74
CA SER A 104 8.67 -5.03 10.82
C SER A 104 7.40 -4.72 11.61
N THR A 105 7.54 -4.08 12.77
CA THR A 105 6.42 -3.68 13.63
C THR A 105 5.43 -2.78 12.89
N VAL A 106 5.92 -1.77 12.16
CA VAL A 106 5.07 -0.88 11.36
C VAL A 106 4.37 -1.65 10.24
N SER A 107 5.10 -2.49 9.50
CA SER A 107 4.55 -3.23 8.38
C SER A 107 3.49 -4.26 8.81
N GLN A 108 3.78 -5.04 9.84
CA GLN A 108 2.88 -6.09 10.33
C GLN A 108 1.69 -5.47 11.06
N GLY A 109 1.91 -4.52 11.96
CA GLY A 109 0.82 -3.87 12.67
C GLY A 109 -0.12 -3.13 11.73
N THR A 110 0.38 -2.50 10.67
CA THR A 110 -0.49 -1.91 9.62
C THR A 110 -1.31 -2.98 8.91
N LEU A 111 -0.73 -4.13 8.55
CA LEU A 111 -1.46 -5.21 7.89
C LEU A 111 -2.50 -5.87 8.82
N THR A 112 -2.22 -5.96 10.12
CA THR A 112 -3.15 -6.53 11.10
C THR A 112 -4.36 -5.62 11.33
N LEU A 113 -4.18 -4.29 11.22
CA LEU A 113 -5.28 -3.32 11.33
C LEU A 113 -6.11 -3.20 10.04
N LEU A 114 -5.73 -3.89 8.97
CA LEU A 114 -6.41 -3.82 7.68
C LEU A 114 -7.00 -5.17 7.33
N ASN A 115 -8.32 -5.23 7.18
CA ASN A 115 -9.00 -6.38 6.66
C ASN A 115 -9.18 -6.21 5.14
N CYS A 116 -8.43 -6.96 4.35
CA CYS A 116 -8.46 -6.87 2.90
C CYS A 116 -8.83 -8.22 2.28
N THR A 117 -9.86 -8.25 1.42
CA THR A 117 -10.18 -9.45 0.65
C THR A 117 -9.22 -9.58 -0.54
N SER A 118 -8.23 -10.46 -0.45
CA SER A 118 -7.19 -10.57 -1.47
C SER A 118 -7.58 -11.42 -2.69
N LYS A 119 -7.32 -10.92 -3.91
CA LYS A 119 -6.74 -11.73 -4.99
C LYS A 119 -5.31 -11.24 -5.21
N GLU A 120 -4.34 -12.14 -5.04
CA GLU A 120 -2.91 -11.82 -5.05
C GLU A 120 -2.43 -11.16 -6.33
N GLU A 121 -1.83 -9.97 -6.22
CA GLU A 121 -0.80 -9.53 -7.16
C GLU A 121 0.54 -9.45 -6.42
N ASN A 122 1.18 -10.62 -6.24
CA ASN A 122 2.60 -10.70 -5.88
C ASN A 122 3.48 -10.36 -7.09
N LYS A 123 3.45 -9.11 -7.57
CA LYS A 123 4.50 -8.62 -8.48
C LYS A 123 5.73 -8.25 -7.66
N SER A 124 6.72 -9.15 -7.65
CA SER A 124 8.08 -8.87 -7.18
C SER A 124 8.65 -7.68 -7.95
N LEU A 125 9.05 -6.62 -7.25
CA LEU A 125 9.76 -5.51 -7.88
C LEU A 125 11.20 -5.93 -8.15
N LYS A 126 11.69 -5.68 -9.37
CA LYS A 126 13.08 -5.90 -9.77
C LYS A 126 14.01 -4.99 -8.94
N GLU A 127 15.19 -5.50 -8.61
CA GLU A 127 16.24 -4.84 -7.82
C GLU A 127 16.48 -3.39 -8.29
N GLN A 128 16.37 -2.45 -7.36
CA GLN A 128 16.76 -1.05 -7.55
C GLN A 128 18.00 -0.73 -6.70
N LYS A 129 18.61 0.43 -6.98
CA LYS A 129 19.85 0.91 -6.34
C LYS A 129 19.57 1.24 -4.87
N LYS A 130 20.33 0.62 -3.95
CA LYS A 130 20.19 0.71 -2.48
C LYS A 130 20.02 2.14 -1.90
N GLN A 131 20.52 3.18 -2.57
CA GLN A 131 20.40 4.57 -2.12
C GLN A 131 19.08 5.25 -2.55
N ASN A 132 18.59 4.97 -3.76
CA ASN A 132 17.25 5.40 -4.18
C ASN A 132 16.17 4.74 -3.32
N ASP A 133 16.46 3.52 -2.87
CA ASP A 133 15.60 2.73 -2.01
C ASP A 133 15.42 3.34 -0.61
N LEU A 134 16.46 3.91 0.01
CA LEU A 134 16.35 4.62 1.29
C LEU A 134 15.55 5.93 1.16
N CYS A 135 15.80 6.72 0.11
CA CYS A 135 15.00 7.91 -0.19
C CYS A 135 13.52 7.55 -0.40
N PHE A 136 13.25 6.48 -1.15
CA PHE A 136 11.90 5.98 -1.33
C PHE A 136 11.26 5.57 -0.01
N LEU A 137 12.01 4.88 0.85
CA LEU A 137 11.55 4.43 2.15
C LEU A 137 11.19 5.60 3.07
N LYS A 138 12.01 6.68 3.10
CA LYS A 138 11.71 7.92 3.82
C LYS A 138 10.37 8.50 3.38
N ILE A 139 10.19 8.67 2.07
CA ILE A 139 8.95 9.20 1.49
C ILE A 139 7.76 8.27 1.81
N LEU A 140 7.98 6.95 1.75
CA LEU A 140 6.94 5.95 2.03
C LEU A 140 6.46 6.06 3.49
N LEU A 141 7.37 6.12 4.46
CA LEU A 141 7.04 6.28 5.88
C LEU A 141 6.29 7.59 6.15
N GLN A 142 6.74 8.69 5.54
CA GLN A 142 6.06 10.00 5.63
C GLN A 142 4.62 9.96 5.08
N LYS A 143 4.43 9.32 3.92
CA LYS A 143 3.09 9.16 3.32
C LYS A 143 2.20 8.23 4.15
N ILE A 144 2.74 7.15 4.74
CA ILE A 144 2.00 6.27 5.67
C ILE A 144 1.55 7.06 6.90
N LYS A 145 2.45 7.83 7.53
CA LYS A 145 2.14 8.70 8.68
C LYS A 145 1.01 9.68 8.35
N THR A 146 1.13 10.34 7.22
CA THR A 146 0.12 11.32 6.76
C THR A 146 -1.24 10.65 6.52
N CYS A 147 -1.24 9.46 5.93
CA CYS A 147 -2.45 8.73 5.61
C CYS A 147 -3.20 8.28 6.87
N TRP A 148 -2.48 7.75 7.86
CA TRP A 148 -3.06 7.40 9.15
C TRP A 148 -3.58 8.62 9.91
N ASN A 149 -2.87 9.75 9.89
CA ASN A 149 -3.35 10.99 10.51
C ASN A 149 -4.65 11.50 9.86
N LYS A 150 -4.81 11.31 8.55
CA LYS A 150 -6.06 11.62 7.83
C LYS A 150 -7.22 10.74 8.33
N ILE A 151 -7.00 9.43 8.44
CA ILE A 151 -7.98 8.47 8.96
C ILE A 151 -8.40 8.85 10.40
N LEU A 152 -7.42 9.12 11.27
CA LEU A 152 -7.68 9.50 12.66
C LEU A 152 -8.46 10.80 12.79
N ARG A 153 -8.20 11.79 11.91
CA ARG A 153 -8.95 13.05 11.91
C ARG A 153 -10.40 12.80 11.51
N GLY A 154 -10.64 12.01 10.47
CA GLY A 154 -12.00 11.65 10.04
C GLY A 154 -12.77 10.82 11.07
N ALA A 155 -12.08 10.02 11.90
CA ALA A 155 -12.71 9.25 12.97
C ALA A 155 -13.19 10.09 14.17
N LYS A 156 -12.65 11.30 14.37
CA LYS A 156 -13.05 12.21 15.47
C LYS A 156 -14.29 13.06 15.15
N GLU A 157 -14.72 13.10 13.89
CA GLU A 157 -15.85 13.92 13.43
C GLU A 157 -17.19 13.15 13.44
N HIS A 158 -17.20 11.89 13.88
CA HIS A 158 -18.37 11.02 13.96
C HIS A 158 -18.70 10.62 15.41
#